data_AF-A0A919P3C3-F1
#
_entry.id   AF-A0A919P3C3-F1
#
_cell.length_a   1.000
_cell.length_b   1.000
_cell.length_c   1.000
_cell.angle_alpha   90.00
_cell.angle_beta   90.00
_cell.angle_gamma   90.00
#
_symmetry.space_group_name_H-M   'P 1'
#
loop_
_entity.id
_entity.type
_entity.pdbx_description
1 polymer ?
#
loop_
_entity_poly.entity_id
_entity_poly.type
_entity_poly.pdbx_seq_one_letter_code
_entity_poly.pdbx_strand_id
1 'polypeptide(L)'
;MTVDSTVDAGPLDRLPRTALRLGPWTVAPFAFCVGAGFATGGTLATVLAAATGRSPGLMAAILLGAVVAFFVVGLATKVVYGDEVYVFFHHALATVGAAVVVIWAAGAPVLPYLDLTVAGTLGALIVVKLGCLFVGCCYGRPAHRGIRYRPTHAEAGFPSCYVGVRTFPVQVVEAGWAVCMTVVTAGVVLAGGPAGSGLTVGVTGYAVGRLFTEPLRGDSGRAYLLGLSQAQWLSVVVLAAVGVLTALQVLPWTGWQLGVAVVGLVLTAAVGTYRLSRRRGLWQLATPRRLREFAELLDHLDAVLAVDGAGPHVHATSAGLLVSAARTDDGAQRLRHYTVSSHDGRLTERAMTDLADLVGILRCAGGTPVVIASATGTCHLLMADPVGGLTA
;
A
#
# COMPACT_ATOMS: atom_id res chain seq x y z
N MET A 1 -13.49 -13.26 -23.45
CA MET A 1 -12.53 -13.53 -24.54
C MET A 1 -11.18 -13.75 -23.90
N THR A 2 -10.59 -14.92 -24.12
CA THR A 2 -9.47 -15.48 -23.36
C THR A 2 -8.19 -14.70 -23.62
N VAL A 3 -7.73 -13.97 -22.60
CA VAL A 3 -6.35 -13.44 -22.54
C VAL A 3 -5.41 -14.62 -22.72
N ASP A 4 -4.63 -14.60 -23.80
CA ASP A 4 -3.66 -15.62 -24.13
C ASP A 4 -2.69 -15.81 -22.95
N SER A 5 -2.64 -17.04 -22.45
CA SER A 5 -2.03 -17.46 -21.19
C SER A 5 -0.51 -17.67 -21.28
N THR A 6 0.16 -17.08 -22.27
CA THR A 6 1.54 -17.39 -22.64
C THR A 6 2.58 -16.40 -22.10
N VAL A 7 2.18 -15.36 -21.36
CA VAL A 7 3.12 -14.49 -20.63
C VAL A 7 3.43 -15.13 -19.27
N ASP A 8 4.62 -15.73 -19.11
CA ASP A 8 5.20 -16.31 -17.88
C ASP A 8 4.38 -16.02 -16.61
N ALA A 9 3.43 -16.90 -16.31
CA ALA A 9 2.62 -16.80 -15.11
C ALA A 9 3.48 -17.18 -13.91
N GLY A 10 3.95 -16.17 -13.18
CA GLY A 10 4.66 -16.40 -11.93
C GLY A 10 3.72 -17.08 -10.93
N PRO A 11 4.24 -17.80 -9.92
CA PRO A 11 3.42 -18.51 -8.93
C PRO A 11 2.44 -17.57 -8.20
N LEU A 12 2.80 -16.29 -8.05
CA LEU A 12 1.98 -15.27 -7.40
C LEU A 12 0.84 -14.73 -8.28
N ASP A 13 0.88 -14.90 -9.60
CA ASP A 13 -0.13 -14.37 -10.55
C ASP A 13 -1.48 -15.14 -10.48
N ARG A 14 -1.52 -16.24 -9.71
CA ARG A 14 -2.72 -17.03 -9.41
C ARG A 14 -3.45 -16.58 -8.13
N LEU A 15 -2.83 -15.70 -7.34
CA LEU A 15 -3.39 -15.21 -6.09
C LEU A 15 -4.50 -14.17 -6.29
N PRO A 16 -4.38 -13.18 -7.20
CA PRO A 16 -5.45 -12.19 -7.42
C PRO A 16 -6.75 -12.82 -7.90
N ARG A 17 -7.85 -12.50 -7.22
CA ARG A 17 -9.19 -13.00 -7.49
C ARG A 17 -10.20 -11.93 -7.11
N THR A 18 -11.20 -11.71 -7.96
CA THR A 18 -12.29 -10.76 -7.71
C THR A 18 -13.52 -11.43 -7.11
N ALA A 19 -13.56 -12.78 -7.08
CA ALA A 19 -14.64 -13.57 -6.54
C ALA A 19 -14.10 -14.82 -5.83
N LEU A 20 -14.66 -15.16 -4.67
CA LEU A 20 -14.45 -16.45 -4.00
C LEU A 20 -15.70 -17.31 -4.13
N ARG A 21 -15.53 -18.56 -4.56
CA ARG A 21 -16.61 -19.55 -4.61
C ARG A 21 -16.59 -20.38 -3.33
N LEU A 22 -17.67 -20.28 -2.54
CA LEU A 22 -17.88 -21.03 -1.31
C LEU A 22 -19.13 -21.90 -1.49
N GLY A 23 -18.95 -23.11 -2.03
CA GLY A 23 -20.06 -23.96 -2.44
C GLY A 23 -20.92 -23.26 -3.51
N PRO A 24 -22.24 -23.07 -3.28
CA PRO A 24 -23.11 -22.37 -4.22
C PRO A 24 -22.96 -20.83 -4.18
N TRP A 25 -22.28 -20.28 -3.18
CA TRP A 25 -22.19 -18.85 -2.95
C TRP A 25 -20.97 -18.24 -3.63
N THR A 26 -21.13 -17.06 -4.23
CA THR A 26 -20.02 -16.23 -4.70
C THR A 26 -19.93 -14.99 -3.81
N VAL A 27 -18.80 -14.82 -3.14
CA VAL A 27 -18.59 -13.72 -2.19
C VAL A 27 -17.44 -12.82 -2.63
N ALA A 28 -17.56 -11.52 -2.29
CA ALA A 28 -16.50 -10.55 -2.49
C ALA A 28 -15.31 -10.90 -1.58
N PRO A 29 -14.11 -11.17 -2.12
CA PRO A 29 -12.96 -11.62 -1.34
C PRO A 29 -12.57 -10.65 -0.23
N PHE A 30 -12.62 -9.34 -0.50
CA PHE A 30 -12.26 -8.32 0.49
C PHE A 30 -13.22 -8.32 1.69
N ALA A 31 -14.53 -8.28 1.45
CA ALA A 31 -15.54 -8.30 2.51
C ALA A 31 -15.46 -9.59 3.34
N PHE A 32 -15.29 -10.73 2.69
CA PHE A 32 -15.08 -12.02 3.36
C PHE A 32 -13.84 -11.98 4.26
N CYS A 33 -12.70 -11.50 3.75
CA CYS A 33 -11.46 -11.39 4.53
C CYS A 33 -11.55 -10.38 5.67
N VAL A 34 -12.34 -9.31 5.55
CA VAL A 34 -12.62 -8.38 6.65
C VAL A 34 -13.41 -9.08 7.75
N GLY A 35 -14.50 -9.76 7.41
CA GLY A 35 -15.29 -10.53 8.38
C GLY A 35 -14.47 -11.64 9.06
N ALA A 36 -13.73 -12.41 8.28
CA ALA A 36 -12.82 -13.44 8.79
C ALA A 36 -11.70 -12.85 9.65
N GLY A 37 -11.17 -11.67 9.28
CA GLY A 37 -10.19 -10.94 10.08
C GLY A 37 -10.74 -10.54 11.44
N PHE A 38 -11.95 -9.97 11.51
CA PHE A 38 -12.62 -9.67 12.77
C PHE A 38 -12.83 -10.92 13.63
N ALA A 39 -13.27 -12.03 13.03
CA ALA A 39 -13.45 -13.28 13.74
C ALA A 39 -12.13 -13.81 14.30
N THR A 40 -11.06 -13.86 13.50
CA THR A 40 -9.73 -14.33 13.91
C THR A 40 -9.14 -13.45 15.00
N GLY A 41 -9.15 -12.13 14.81
CA GLY A 41 -8.61 -11.18 15.78
C GLY A 41 -9.39 -11.15 17.09
N GLY A 42 -10.72 -11.18 17.01
CA GLY A 42 -11.60 -11.23 18.17
C GLY A 42 -11.43 -12.54 18.96
N THR A 43 -11.32 -13.67 18.26
CA THR A 43 -11.03 -14.97 18.89
C THR A 43 -9.69 -14.94 19.59
N LEU A 44 -8.63 -14.45 18.93
CA LEU A 44 -7.31 -14.33 19.54
C LEU A 44 -7.34 -13.47 20.81
N ALA A 45 -7.95 -12.28 20.76
CA ALA A 45 -8.02 -11.41 21.92
C ALA A 45 -8.82 -12.04 23.08
N THR A 46 -9.91 -12.75 22.77
CA THR A 46 -10.76 -13.44 23.76
C THR A 46 -10.03 -14.63 24.38
N VAL A 47 -9.28 -15.40 23.59
CA VAL A 47 -8.44 -16.50 24.07
C VAL A 47 -7.32 -15.97 24.96
N LEU A 48 -6.65 -14.89 24.56
CA LEU A 48 -5.62 -14.25 25.39
C LEU A 48 -6.22 -13.67 26.69
N ALA A 49 -7.45 -13.15 26.67
CA ALA A 49 -8.16 -12.73 27.87
C ALA A 49 -8.31 -13.91 28.83
N ALA A 50 -8.86 -15.03 28.37
CA ALA A 50 -9.02 -16.23 29.18
C ALA A 50 -7.68 -16.76 29.72
N ALA A 51 -6.66 -16.83 28.85
CA ALA A 51 -5.33 -17.34 29.21
C ALA A 51 -4.59 -16.47 30.24
N THR A 52 -4.91 -15.18 30.32
CA THR A 52 -4.31 -14.23 31.27
C THR A 52 -5.22 -13.94 32.48
N GLY A 53 -6.26 -14.75 32.69
CA GLY A 53 -7.19 -14.61 33.81
C GLY A 53 -8.09 -13.37 33.73
N ARG A 54 -8.29 -12.80 32.53
CA ARG A 54 -9.16 -11.64 32.27
C ARG A 54 -10.51 -12.09 31.76
N SER A 55 -11.53 -11.25 31.95
CA SER A 55 -12.91 -11.58 31.60
C SER A 55 -13.08 -11.66 30.07
N PRO A 56 -13.40 -12.84 29.50
CA PRO A 56 -13.69 -12.96 28.09
C PRO A 56 -14.97 -12.21 27.70
N GLY A 57 -15.94 -12.13 28.63
CA GLY A 57 -17.18 -11.38 28.42
C GLY A 57 -16.93 -9.88 28.28
N LEU A 58 -16.05 -9.31 29.10
CA LEU A 58 -15.65 -7.90 28.94
C LEU A 58 -14.85 -7.70 27.62
N MET A 59 -13.98 -8.64 27.25
CA MET A 59 -13.30 -8.59 25.96
C MET A 59 -14.28 -8.58 24.78
N ALA A 60 -15.33 -9.42 24.83
CA ALA A 60 -16.38 -9.43 23.83
C ALA A 60 -17.15 -8.09 23.77
N ALA A 61 -17.45 -7.48 24.93
CA ALA A 61 -18.08 -6.16 25.00
C ALA A 61 -17.20 -5.06 24.39
N ILE A 62 -15.88 -5.10 24.62
CA ILE A 62 -14.91 -4.17 24.02
C ILE A 62 -14.91 -4.30 22.50
N LEU A 63 -14.84 -5.53 21.99
CA LEU A 63 -14.87 -5.81 20.55
C LEU A 63 -16.18 -5.34 19.91
N LEU A 64 -17.32 -5.61 20.56
CA LEU A 64 -18.62 -5.13 20.10
C LEU A 64 -18.68 -3.59 20.09
N GLY A 65 -18.20 -2.93 21.15
CA GLY A 65 -18.13 -1.47 21.22
C GLY A 65 -17.27 -0.88 20.11
N ALA A 66 -16.14 -1.50 19.78
CA ALA A 66 -15.29 -1.09 18.66
C ALA A 66 -15.99 -1.24 17.31
N VAL A 67 -16.71 -2.35 17.08
CA VAL A 67 -17.49 -2.58 15.85
C VAL A 67 -18.62 -1.54 15.74
N VAL A 68 -19.36 -1.29 16.81
CA VAL A 68 -20.43 -0.28 16.84
C VAL A 68 -19.84 1.11 16.53
N ALA A 69 -18.74 1.49 17.17
CA ALA A 69 -18.08 2.77 16.92
C ALA A 69 -17.63 2.92 15.45
N PHE A 70 -17.12 1.85 14.84
CA PHE A 70 -16.74 1.84 13.44
C PHE A 70 -17.94 2.18 12.53
N PHE A 71 -19.08 1.52 12.73
CA PHE A 71 -20.29 1.75 11.94
C PHE A 71 -20.94 3.10 12.22
N VAL A 72 -20.94 3.57 13.48
CA VAL A 72 -21.45 4.89 13.85
C VAL A 72 -20.68 5.98 13.13
N VAL A 73 -19.35 5.92 13.10
CA VAL A 73 -18.52 6.89 12.35
C VAL A 73 -18.82 6.82 10.86
N GLY A 74 -18.95 5.61 10.29
CA GLY A 74 -19.25 5.44 8.86
C GLY A 74 -20.62 5.99 8.47
N LEU A 75 -21.64 5.78 9.31
CA LEU A 75 -22.97 6.35 9.10
C LEU A 75 -22.97 7.86 9.28
N ALA A 76 -22.25 8.38 10.28
CA ALA A 76 -22.13 9.81 10.51
C ALA A 76 -21.43 10.53 9.35
N THR A 77 -20.33 9.96 8.81
CA THR A 77 -19.67 10.55 7.62
C THR A 77 -20.58 10.50 6.40
N LYS A 78 -21.34 9.42 6.21
CA LYS A 78 -22.36 9.33 5.15
C LYS A 78 -23.43 10.42 5.27
N VAL A 79 -23.94 10.68 6.48
CA VAL A 79 -24.94 11.73 6.73
C VAL A 79 -24.37 13.13 6.44
N VAL A 80 -23.10 13.37 6.79
CA VAL A 80 -22.48 14.69 6.64
C VAL A 80 -22.02 14.96 5.20
N TYR A 81 -21.42 13.98 4.54
CA TYR A 81 -20.76 14.14 3.24
C TYR A 81 -21.53 13.55 2.06
N GLY A 82 -22.67 12.87 2.32
CA GLY A 82 -23.46 12.18 1.29
C GLY A 82 -22.92 10.81 0.88
N ASP A 83 -21.62 10.58 1.09
CA ASP A 83 -20.91 9.35 0.74
C ASP A 83 -20.25 8.69 1.96
N GLU A 84 -20.10 7.36 1.90
CA GLU A 84 -19.34 6.60 2.89
C GLU A 84 -17.83 6.81 2.68
N VAL A 85 -17.27 7.81 3.35
CA VAL A 85 -15.82 8.05 3.32
C VAL A 85 -15.14 7.29 4.45
N TYR A 86 -14.58 6.13 4.14
CA TYR A 86 -13.81 5.32 5.09
C TYR A 86 -12.38 5.85 5.25
N VAL A 87 -12.22 6.95 5.97
CA VAL A 87 -10.90 7.45 6.36
C VAL A 87 -10.40 6.66 7.56
N PHE A 88 -9.40 5.80 7.33
CA PHE A 88 -8.83 4.90 8.33
C PHE A 88 -8.58 5.55 9.71
N PHE A 89 -8.10 6.79 9.74
CA PHE A 89 -7.77 7.48 10.99
C PHE A 89 -9.00 7.77 11.89
N HIS A 90 -10.11 8.26 11.32
CA HIS A 90 -11.32 8.57 12.10
C HIS A 90 -11.89 7.30 12.73
N HIS A 91 -11.94 6.22 11.96
CA HIS A 91 -12.39 4.93 12.46
C HIS A 91 -11.45 4.36 13.52
N ALA A 92 -10.13 4.44 13.32
CA ALA A 92 -9.15 3.95 14.30
C ALA A 92 -9.23 4.71 15.64
N LEU A 93 -9.41 6.03 15.61
CA LEU A 93 -9.56 6.82 16.82
C LEU A 93 -10.86 6.49 17.56
N ALA A 94 -11.97 6.34 16.82
CA ALA A 94 -13.26 6.02 17.40
C ALA A 94 -13.29 4.60 18.00
N THR A 95 -12.68 3.60 17.35
CA THR A 95 -12.64 2.23 17.88
C THR A 95 -11.78 2.13 19.13
N VAL A 96 -10.61 2.77 19.16
CA VAL A 96 -9.76 2.82 20.36
C VAL A 96 -10.44 3.60 21.48
N GLY A 97 -11.06 4.75 21.17
CA GLY A 97 -11.82 5.54 22.15
C GLY A 97 -12.97 4.75 22.76
N ALA A 98 -13.76 4.05 21.94
CA ALA A 98 -14.84 3.20 22.41
C ALA A 98 -14.34 2.05 23.29
N ALA A 99 -13.22 1.40 22.91
CA ALA A 99 -12.61 0.37 23.74
C ALA A 99 -12.23 0.93 25.13
N VAL A 100 -11.56 2.09 25.18
CA VAL A 100 -11.19 2.75 26.45
C VAL A 100 -12.44 3.08 27.28
N VAL A 101 -13.48 3.64 26.67
CA VAL A 101 -14.74 3.98 27.36
C VAL A 101 -15.41 2.73 27.95
N VAL A 102 -15.50 1.64 27.20
CA VAL A 102 -16.09 0.39 27.68
C VAL A 102 -15.29 -0.19 28.84
N ILE A 103 -13.96 -0.21 28.74
CA ILE A 103 -13.09 -0.72 29.82
C ILE A 103 -13.23 0.14 31.08
N TRP A 104 -13.21 1.46 30.91
CA TRP A 104 -13.34 2.43 32.00
C TRP A 104 -14.70 2.33 32.69
N ALA A 105 -15.79 2.27 31.91
CA ALA A 105 -17.16 2.13 32.44
C ALA A 105 -17.36 0.81 33.21
N ALA A 106 -16.61 -0.24 32.86
CA ALA A 106 -16.62 -1.51 33.58
C ALA A 106 -15.74 -1.52 34.85
N GLY A 107 -15.06 -0.41 35.18
CA GLY A 107 -14.13 -0.32 36.32
C GLY A 107 -12.90 -1.21 36.18
N ALA A 108 -12.59 -1.64 34.96
CA ALA A 108 -11.52 -2.59 34.68
C ALA A 108 -10.19 -1.88 34.36
N PRO A 109 -9.04 -2.54 34.60
CA PRO A 109 -7.74 -1.96 34.29
C PRO A 109 -7.58 -1.81 32.75
N VAL A 110 -7.38 -0.58 32.29
CA VAL A 110 -7.37 -0.24 30.85
C VAL A 110 -6.23 -0.92 30.09
N LEU A 111 -4.99 -0.76 30.55
CA LEU A 111 -3.80 -1.20 29.81
C LEU A 111 -3.78 -2.71 29.48
N PRO A 112 -4.12 -3.63 30.41
CA PRO A 112 -4.16 -5.04 30.07
C PRO A 112 -5.14 -5.38 28.96
N TYR A 113 -6.35 -4.79 28.94
CA TYR A 113 -7.31 -5.05 27.86
C TYR A 113 -6.89 -4.40 26.54
N LEU A 114 -6.17 -3.27 26.58
CA LEU A 114 -5.56 -2.69 25.38
C LEU A 114 -4.45 -3.59 24.81
N ASP A 115 -3.65 -4.26 25.66
CA ASP A 115 -2.65 -5.24 25.21
C ASP A 115 -3.32 -6.36 24.38
N LEU A 116 -4.45 -6.90 24.86
CA LEU A 116 -5.23 -7.93 24.16
C LEU A 116 -5.85 -7.42 22.86
N THR A 117 -6.38 -6.19 22.89
CA THR A 117 -7.03 -5.55 21.74
C THR A 117 -6.03 -5.34 20.61
N VAL A 118 -4.80 -4.90 20.93
CA VAL A 118 -3.74 -4.72 19.93
C VAL A 118 -3.29 -6.06 19.34
N ALA A 119 -3.11 -7.09 20.16
CA ALA A 119 -2.78 -8.44 19.66
C ALA A 119 -3.87 -8.96 18.69
N GLY A 120 -5.14 -8.84 19.06
CA GLY A 120 -6.26 -9.20 18.20
C GLY A 120 -6.32 -8.38 16.91
N THR A 121 -6.07 -7.08 16.98
CA THR A 121 -6.07 -6.19 15.80
C THR A 121 -4.96 -6.55 14.82
N LEU A 122 -3.75 -6.85 15.32
CA LEU A 122 -2.65 -7.33 14.49
C LEU A 122 -2.99 -8.69 13.85
N GLY A 123 -3.63 -9.59 14.59
CA GLY A 123 -4.11 -10.87 14.07
C GLY A 123 -5.14 -10.69 12.94
N ALA A 124 -6.09 -9.78 13.12
CA ALA A 124 -7.09 -9.45 12.11
C ALA A 124 -6.45 -8.90 10.82
N LEU A 125 -5.42 -8.04 10.96
CA LEU A 125 -4.73 -7.43 9.82
C LEU A 125 -4.13 -8.46 8.86
N ILE A 126 -3.67 -9.61 9.35
CA ILE A 126 -3.11 -10.67 8.52
C ILE A 126 -4.11 -11.09 7.44
N VAL A 127 -5.36 -11.39 7.85
CA VAL A 127 -6.42 -11.85 6.94
C VAL A 127 -6.90 -10.72 6.04
N VAL A 128 -7.03 -9.51 6.59
CA VAL A 128 -7.42 -8.32 5.80
C VAL A 128 -6.44 -8.04 4.67
N LYS A 129 -5.13 -8.21 4.92
CA LYS A 129 -4.09 -8.01 3.88
C LYS A 129 -4.14 -9.03 2.76
N LEU A 130 -4.57 -10.25 3.04
CA LEU A 130 -4.87 -11.23 1.99
C LEU A 130 -6.09 -10.79 1.15
N GLY A 131 -7.12 -10.23 1.80
CA GLY A 131 -8.24 -9.59 1.10
C GLY A 131 -7.77 -8.48 0.16
N CYS A 132 -6.88 -7.59 0.62
CA CYS A 132 -6.27 -6.55 -0.21
C CYS A 132 -5.50 -7.13 -1.41
N LEU A 133 -4.73 -8.20 -1.17
CA LEU A 133 -3.97 -8.90 -2.20
C LEU A 133 -4.88 -9.48 -3.29
N PHE A 134 -6.04 -10.02 -2.92
CA PHE A 134 -6.95 -10.65 -3.88
C PHE A 134 -7.58 -9.63 -4.82
N VAL A 135 -8.06 -8.52 -4.28
CA VAL A 135 -8.78 -7.49 -5.04
C VAL A 135 -7.86 -6.43 -5.66
N GLY A 136 -6.57 -6.42 -5.27
CA GLY A 136 -5.61 -5.44 -5.77
C GLY A 136 -5.72 -4.06 -5.13
N CYS A 137 -6.44 -3.92 -4.02
CA CYS A 137 -6.35 -2.70 -3.24
C CYS A 137 -5.02 -2.67 -2.48
N CYS A 138 -4.55 -1.47 -2.13
CA CYS A 138 -3.29 -1.30 -1.43
C CYS A 138 -2.05 -1.88 -2.15
N TYR A 139 -2.05 -1.87 -3.49
CA TYR A 139 -1.01 -2.45 -4.34
C TYR A 139 0.35 -1.74 -4.20
N GLY A 140 1.43 -2.47 -4.50
CA GLY A 140 2.79 -1.94 -4.50
C GLY A 140 3.14 -1.22 -5.80
N ARG A 141 4.33 -0.61 -5.86
CA ARG A 141 4.80 0.06 -7.07
C ARG A 141 5.02 -0.93 -8.23
N PRO A 142 4.94 -0.47 -9.49
CA PRO A 142 5.42 -1.24 -10.63
C PRO A 142 6.84 -1.77 -10.38
N ALA A 143 7.08 -3.04 -10.69
CA ALA A 143 8.34 -3.73 -10.45
C ALA A 143 8.56 -4.87 -11.46
N HIS A 144 9.82 -5.24 -11.73
CA HIS A 144 10.14 -6.35 -12.65
C HIS A 144 9.60 -7.71 -12.20
N ARG A 145 9.43 -7.90 -10.89
CA ARG A 145 8.90 -9.13 -10.29
C ARG A 145 7.80 -8.78 -9.31
N GLY A 146 6.75 -9.59 -9.30
CA GLY A 146 5.61 -9.38 -8.43
C GLY A 146 4.32 -9.92 -9.05
N ILE A 147 3.22 -9.29 -8.70
CA ILE A 147 1.87 -9.74 -8.97
C ILE A 147 1.24 -8.93 -10.09
N ARG A 148 0.57 -9.60 -11.02
CA ARG A 148 -0.25 -8.98 -12.06
C ARG A 148 -1.74 -9.05 -11.72
N TYR A 149 -2.41 -7.91 -11.84
CA TYR A 149 -3.86 -7.81 -11.75
C TYR A 149 -4.48 -7.82 -13.15
N ARG A 150 -5.73 -8.26 -13.25
CA ARG A 150 -6.45 -8.55 -14.50
C ARG A 150 -7.46 -7.44 -14.80
N PRO A 151 -8.04 -7.39 -16.02
CA PRO A 151 -9.10 -6.42 -16.35
C PRO A 151 -10.26 -6.43 -15.36
N THR A 152 -10.69 -7.61 -14.90
CA THR A 152 -11.73 -7.77 -13.85
C THR A 152 -11.39 -7.04 -12.55
N HIS A 153 -10.10 -6.86 -12.21
CA HIS A 153 -9.70 -6.07 -11.04
C HIS A 153 -9.86 -4.58 -11.29
N ALA A 154 -9.70 -4.11 -12.52
CA ALA A 154 -9.92 -2.71 -12.86
C ALA A 154 -11.39 -2.31 -12.74
N GLU A 155 -12.30 -3.20 -13.15
CA GLU A 155 -13.74 -3.06 -12.90
C GLU A 155 -14.06 -2.94 -11.40
N ALA A 156 -13.25 -3.55 -10.53
CA ALA A 156 -13.35 -3.48 -9.08
C ALA A 156 -12.59 -2.31 -8.43
N GLY A 157 -12.04 -1.37 -9.22
CA GLY A 157 -11.38 -0.15 -8.75
C GLY A 157 -9.85 -0.17 -8.74
N PHE A 158 -9.20 -1.23 -9.25
CA PHE A 158 -7.77 -1.21 -9.53
C PHE A 158 -7.46 -0.27 -10.72
N PRO A 159 -6.35 0.48 -10.74
CA PRO A 159 -6.07 1.39 -11.86
C PRO A 159 -5.87 0.62 -13.17
N SER A 160 -6.63 1.00 -14.21
CA SER A 160 -6.57 0.39 -15.55
C SER A 160 -5.16 0.44 -16.14
N CYS A 161 -4.42 1.53 -15.91
CA CYS A 161 -3.05 1.72 -16.38
C CYS A 161 -2.01 0.76 -15.80
N TYR A 162 -2.39 -0.04 -14.80
CA TYR A 162 -1.54 -1.07 -14.20
C TYR A 162 -2.04 -2.49 -14.47
N VAL A 163 -3.10 -2.67 -15.25
CA VAL A 163 -3.58 -4.01 -15.64
C VAL A 163 -2.48 -4.71 -16.43
N GLY A 164 -2.17 -5.96 -16.06
CA GLY A 164 -1.06 -6.73 -16.65
C GLY A 164 0.35 -6.29 -16.22
N VAL A 165 0.51 -5.12 -15.62
CA VAL A 165 1.79 -4.64 -15.08
C VAL A 165 2.10 -5.39 -13.78
N ARG A 166 3.34 -5.83 -13.62
CA ARG A 166 3.81 -6.46 -12.37
C ARG A 166 3.96 -5.39 -11.29
N THR A 167 3.32 -5.62 -10.15
CA THR A 167 3.42 -4.75 -8.97
C THR A 167 4.09 -5.49 -7.82
N PHE A 168 4.90 -4.78 -7.04
CA PHE A 168 5.55 -5.35 -5.86
C PHE A 168 4.48 -5.85 -4.87
N PRO A 169 4.59 -7.08 -4.33
CA PRO A 169 3.56 -7.69 -3.47
C PRO A 169 3.61 -7.15 -2.03
N VAL A 170 3.47 -5.83 -1.86
CA VAL A 170 3.59 -5.15 -0.56
C VAL A 170 2.59 -5.69 0.46
N GLN A 171 1.41 -6.15 0.04
CA GLN A 171 0.41 -6.70 0.94
C GLN A 171 0.86 -8.01 1.59
N VAL A 172 1.68 -8.82 0.90
CA VAL A 172 2.27 -10.04 1.46
C VAL A 172 3.32 -9.68 2.52
N VAL A 173 4.14 -8.67 2.24
CA VAL A 173 5.13 -8.15 3.20
C VAL A 173 4.42 -7.59 4.43
N GLU A 174 3.35 -6.80 4.25
CA GLU A 174 2.53 -6.27 5.33
C GLU A 174 1.86 -7.38 6.15
N ALA A 175 1.36 -8.44 5.50
CA ALA A 175 0.78 -9.60 6.18
C ALA A 175 1.83 -10.36 7.00
N GLY A 176 3.02 -10.61 6.42
CA GLY A 176 4.13 -11.27 7.12
C GLY A 176 4.63 -10.46 8.33
N TRP A 177 4.70 -9.13 8.18
CA TRP A 177 5.00 -8.25 9.31
C TRP A 177 3.92 -8.31 10.39
N ALA A 178 2.64 -8.31 10.00
CA ALA A 178 1.53 -8.46 10.94
C ALA A 178 1.57 -9.80 11.68
N VAL A 179 1.93 -10.92 11.03
CA VAL A 179 2.16 -12.22 11.69
C VAL A 179 3.24 -12.10 12.75
N CYS A 180 4.41 -11.58 12.39
CA CYS A 180 5.53 -11.39 13.31
C CYS A 180 5.09 -10.58 14.53
N MET A 181 4.47 -9.41 14.29
CA MET A 181 4.04 -8.54 15.38
C MET A 181 2.92 -9.13 16.22
N THR A 182 2.01 -9.92 15.64
CA THR A 182 0.97 -10.64 16.40
C THR A 182 1.61 -11.63 17.36
N VAL A 183 2.56 -12.44 16.87
CA VAL A 183 3.27 -13.44 17.68
C VAL A 183 4.07 -12.78 18.80
N VAL A 184 4.86 -11.74 18.49
CA VAL A 184 5.65 -11.04 19.52
C VAL A 184 4.76 -10.39 20.56
N THR A 185 3.68 -9.72 20.13
CA THR A 185 2.74 -9.05 21.06
C THR A 185 2.03 -10.05 21.96
N ALA A 186 1.47 -11.13 21.38
CA ALA A 186 0.83 -12.19 22.14
C ALA A 186 1.82 -12.89 23.08
N GLY A 187 3.05 -13.12 22.65
CA GLY A 187 4.12 -13.71 23.47
C GLY A 187 4.45 -12.86 24.69
N VAL A 188 4.56 -11.53 24.54
CA VAL A 188 4.80 -10.60 25.65
C VAL A 188 3.64 -10.61 26.65
N VAL A 189 2.40 -10.68 26.17
CA VAL A 189 1.21 -10.79 27.01
C VAL A 189 1.19 -12.11 27.78
N LEU A 190 1.45 -13.23 27.10
CA LEU A 190 1.44 -14.57 27.71
C LEU A 190 2.62 -14.80 28.67
N ALA A 191 3.74 -14.11 28.46
CA ALA A 191 4.89 -14.13 29.37
C ALA A 191 4.64 -13.34 30.67
N GLY A 192 3.47 -12.72 30.85
CA GLY A 192 3.15 -11.94 32.05
C GLY A 192 3.89 -10.61 32.12
N GLY A 193 4.20 -9.99 30.97
CA GLY A 193 4.81 -8.67 30.93
C GLY A 193 3.95 -7.62 31.66
N PRO A 194 4.56 -6.51 32.15
CA PRO A 194 3.82 -5.43 32.80
C PRO A 194 2.66 -4.93 31.93
N ALA A 195 1.57 -4.51 32.56
CA ALA A 195 0.41 -3.97 31.85
C ALA A 195 0.81 -2.83 30.89
N GLY A 196 0.38 -2.89 29.63
CA GLY A 196 0.76 -1.94 28.59
C GLY A 196 1.96 -2.37 27.75
N SER A 197 2.62 -3.48 28.09
CA SER A 197 3.76 -3.98 27.31
C SER A 197 3.32 -4.47 25.93
N GLY A 198 2.20 -5.17 25.83
CA GLY A 198 1.66 -5.66 24.55
C GLY A 198 1.24 -4.50 23.64
N LEU A 199 0.53 -3.51 24.19
CA LEU A 199 0.16 -2.26 23.55
C LEU A 199 1.40 -1.56 23.00
N THR A 200 2.44 -1.40 23.83
CA THR A 200 3.66 -0.72 23.43
C THR A 200 4.36 -1.46 22.29
N VAL A 201 4.59 -2.78 22.44
CA VAL A 201 5.22 -3.62 21.41
C VAL A 201 4.44 -3.57 20.09
N GLY A 202 3.14 -3.84 20.15
CA GLY A 202 2.31 -3.97 18.97
C GLY A 202 2.15 -2.67 18.21
N VAL A 203 1.90 -1.56 18.90
CA VAL A 203 1.73 -0.24 18.28
C VAL A 203 3.05 0.29 17.70
N THR A 204 4.15 0.16 18.44
CA THR A 204 5.48 0.60 17.99
C THR A 204 5.94 -0.23 16.80
N GLY A 205 5.78 -1.56 16.85
CA GLY A 205 6.13 -2.45 15.75
C GLY A 205 5.26 -2.21 14.51
N TYR A 206 3.96 -1.93 14.68
CA TYR A 206 3.11 -1.50 13.57
C TYR A 206 3.61 -0.20 12.91
N ALA A 207 3.92 0.82 13.73
CA ALA A 207 4.42 2.10 13.25
C ALA A 207 5.74 1.96 12.47
N VAL A 208 6.69 1.16 12.97
CA VAL A 208 7.94 0.88 12.24
C VAL A 208 7.69 0.10 10.96
N GLY A 209 6.83 -0.91 10.98
CA GLY A 209 6.42 -1.62 9.77
C GLY A 209 5.83 -0.69 8.71
N ARG A 210 5.06 0.33 9.13
CA ARG A 210 4.53 1.36 8.23
C ARG A 210 5.61 2.25 7.66
N LEU A 211 6.56 2.72 8.46
CA LEU A 211 7.70 3.49 7.96
C LEU A 211 8.49 2.72 6.88
N PHE A 212 8.65 1.41 7.07
CA PHE A 212 9.37 0.52 6.15
C PHE A 212 8.57 0.17 4.88
N THR A 213 7.28 -0.17 5.00
CA THR A 213 6.47 -0.65 3.87
C THR A 213 5.95 0.49 3.00
N GLU A 214 5.78 1.70 3.53
CA GLU A 214 5.18 2.80 2.79
C GLU A 214 5.91 3.17 1.47
N PRO A 215 7.25 3.26 1.42
CA PRO A 215 7.95 3.58 0.18
C PRO A 215 7.76 2.55 -0.94
N LEU A 216 7.32 1.33 -0.60
CA LEU A 216 7.07 0.22 -1.53
C LEU A 216 5.67 0.29 -2.15
N ARG A 217 4.80 1.17 -1.67
CA ARG A 217 3.39 1.27 -2.05
C ARG A 217 3.19 2.08 -3.34
N GLY A 218 2.23 1.64 -4.15
CA GLY A 218 1.87 2.23 -5.45
C GLY A 218 0.49 2.91 -5.49
N ASP A 219 -0.30 2.83 -4.40
CA ASP A 219 -1.63 3.42 -4.35
C ASP A 219 -1.60 4.96 -4.25
N SER A 220 -2.27 5.62 -5.20
CA SER A 220 -2.16 7.08 -5.45
C SER A 220 -3.08 7.96 -4.59
N GLY A 221 -4.06 7.39 -3.89
CA GLY A 221 -5.08 8.13 -3.14
C GLY A 221 -4.61 8.70 -1.78
N ARG A 222 -3.30 8.72 -1.51
CA ARG A 222 -2.75 9.10 -0.20
C ARG A 222 -2.35 10.57 -0.14
N ALA A 223 -2.67 11.21 0.99
CA ALA A 223 -2.13 12.52 1.30
C ALA A 223 -0.64 12.43 1.63
N TYR A 224 0.14 13.41 1.15
CA TYR A 224 1.55 13.57 1.47
C TYR A 224 1.76 14.96 2.08
N LEU A 225 2.50 15.02 3.17
CA LEU A 225 2.92 16.25 3.84
C LEU A 225 4.44 16.23 3.99
N LEU A 226 5.11 17.29 3.52
CA LEU A 226 6.58 17.40 3.53
C LEU A 226 7.30 16.19 2.89
N GLY A 227 6.65 15.54 1.92
CA GLY A 227 7.17 14.35 1.27
C GLY A 227 7.10 13.07 2.10
N LEU A 228 6.45 13.08 3.28
CA LEU A 228 6.06 11.88 4.00
C LEU A 228 4.58 11.59 3.73
N SER A 229 4.21 10.32 3.63
CA SER A 229 2.79 9.98 3.50
C SER A 229 2.04 10.19 4.81
N GLN A 230 0.70 10.24 4.73
CA GLN A 230 -0.17 10.26 5.90
C GLN A 230 0.17 9.15 6.92
N ALA A 231 0.47 7.94 6.44
CA ALA A 231 0.82 6.82 7.32
C ALA A 231 2.19 7.01 7.99
N GLN A 232 3.16 7.63 7.32
CA GLN A 232 4.50 7.85 7.86
C GLN A 232 4.51 8.90 8.97
N TRP A 233 3.92 10.08 8.74
CA TRP A 233 3.90 11.11 9.80
C TRP A 233 3.08 10.64 11.01
N LEU A 234 1.96 9.94 10.78
CA LEU A 234 1.17 9.35 11.87
C LEU A 234 1.99 8.32 12.65
N SER A 235 2.79 7.50 11.97
CA SER A 235 3.70 6.56 12.62
C SER A 235 4.72 7.29 13.50
N VAL A 236 5.28 8.42 13.04
CA VAL A 236 6.17 9.26 13.84
C VAL A 236 5.45 9.84 15.07
N VAL A 237 4.23 10.35 14.92
CA VAL A 237 3.42 10.86 16.04
C VAL A 237 3.13 9.78 17.06
N VAL A 238 2.75 8.58 16.60
CA VAL A 238 2.49 7.43 17.46
C VAL A 238 3.75 7.02 18.23
N LEU A 239 4.90 6.94 17.57
CA LEU A 239 6.18 6.63 18.23
C LEU A 239 6.56 7.69 19.27
N ALA A 240 6.35 8.97 18.96
CA ALA A 240 6.59 10.07 19.89
C ALA A 240 5.64 10.00 21.10
N ALA A 241 4.35 9.72 20.87
CA ALA A 241 3.35 9.56 21.93
C ALA A 241 3.69 8.40 22.86
N VAL A 242 4.07 7.24 22.32
CA VAL A 242 4.56 6.10 23.12
C VAL A 242 5.76 6.52 23.96
N GLY A 243 6.76 7.18 23.37
CA GLY A 243 7.94 7.66 24.09
C GLY A 243 7.61 8.62 25.24
N VAL A 244 6.70 9.57 25.02
CA VAL A 244 6.23 10.49 26.07
C VAL A 244 5.49 9.74 27.17
N LEU A 245 4.55 8.85 26.82
CA LEU A 245 3.79 8.07 27.81
C LEU A 245 4.68 7.14 28.64
N THR A 246 5.73 6.57 28.03
CA THR A 246 6.76 5.81 28.75
C THR A 246 7.58 6.72 29.67
N ALA A 247 7.99 7.91 29.22
CA ALA A 247 8.73 8.86 30.06
C ALA A 247 7.91 9.32 31.28
N LEU A 248 6.60 9.50 31.09
CA LEU A 248 5.62 9.80 32.15
C LEU A 248 5.25 8.60 33.03
N GLN A 249 5.88 7.44 32.84
CA GLN A 249 5.60 6.20 33.58
C GLN A 249 4.15 5.68 33.46
N VAL A 250 3.43 6.12 32.42
CA VAL A 250 2.09 5.59 32.09
C VAL A 250 2.21 4.25 31.38
N LEU A 251 3.22 4.12 30.50
CA LEU A 251 3.57 2.86 29.85
C LEU A 251 4.87 2.31 30.45
N PRO A 252 5.02 0.97 30.54
CA PRO A 252 6.23 0.38 31.08
C PRO A 252 7.43 0.70 30.19
N TRP A 253 8.59 0.95 30.82
CA TRP A 253 9.85 0.98 30.10
C TRP A 253 10.24 -0.44 29.71
N THR A 254 10.49 -0.66 28.42
CA THR A 254 11.04 -1.92 27.91
C THR A 254 12.29 -1.58 27.12
N GLY A 255 13.44 -2.20 27.44
CA GLY A 255 14.74 -1.81 26.91
C GLY A 255 14.86 -1.79 25.37
N TRP A 256 13.97 -2.50 24.66
CA TRP A 256 13.91 -2.50 23.20
C TRP A 256 13.26 -1.24 22.59
N GLN A 257 12.51 -0.45 23.36
CA GLN A 257 11.83 0.78 22.89
C GLN A 257 12.82 1.79 22.31
N LEU A 258 13.98 1.96 22.95
CA LEU A 258 15.04 2.85 22.45
C LEU A 258 15.57 2.37 21.10
N GLY A 259 15.81 1.05 20.96
CA GLY A 259 16.25 0.45 19.71
C GLY A 259 15.25 0.67 18.59
N VAL A 260 13.96 0.50 18.85
CA VAL A 260 12.91 0.70 17.84
C VAL A 260 12.69 2.18 17.50
N ALA A 261 12.82 3.08 18.48
CA ALA A 261 12.81 4.52 18.22
C ALA A 261 14.00 4.94 17.33
N VAL A 262 15.20 4.43 17.61
CA VAL A 262 16.40 4.67 16.79
C VAL A 262 16.21 4.10 15.39
N VAL A 263 15.73 2.86 15.25
CA VAL A 263 15.45 2.25 13.93
C VAL A 263 14.41 3.07 13.16
N GLY A 264 13.32 3.49 13.82
CA GLY A 264 12.30 4.34 13.20
C GLY A 264 12.85 5.68 12.72
N LEU A 265 13.70 6.34 13.52
CA LEU A 265 14.37 7.58 13.17
C LEU A 265 15.34 7.38 11.99
N VAL A 266 16.17 6.33 12.05
CA VAL A 266 17.12 5.97 10.98
C VAL A 266 16.39 5.65 9.69
N LEU A 267 15.30 4.88 9.73
CA LEU A 267 14.48 4.58 8.55
C LEU A 267 13.83 5.84 7.98
N THR A 268 13.30 6.71 8.83
CA THR A 268 12.70 7.98 8.40
C THR A 268 13.75 8.88 7.76
N ALA A 269 14.93 9.00 8.39
CA ALA A 269 16.06 9.75 7.88
C ALA A 269 16.59 9.13 6.57
N ALA A 270 16.71 7.80 6.48
CA ALA A 270 17.15 7.08 5.29
C ALA A 270 16.16 7.24 4.12
N VAL A 271 14.85 7.21 4.38
CA VAL A 271 13.83 7.51 3.36
C VAL A 271 13.93 8.98 2.95
N GLY A 272 14.12 9.90 3.90
CA GLY A 272 14.35 11.31 3.64
C GLY A 272 15.57 11.55 2.76
N THR A 273 16.73 10.99 3.13
CA THR A 273 18.00 11.11 2.39
C THR A 273 17.96 10.37 1.06
N TYR A 274 17.31 9.20 0.96
CA TYR A 274 17.06 8.53 -0.30
C TYR A 274 16.23 9.41 -1.25
N ARG A 275 15.16 10.05 -0.75
CA ARG A 275 14.35 10.98 -1.54
C ARG A 275 15.12 12.26 -1.90
N LEU A 276 15.94 12.79 -0.99
CA LEU A 276 16.79 13.97 -1.23
C LEU A 276 17.91 13.68 -2.23
N SER A 277 18.55 12.51 -2.15
CA SER A 277 19.59 12.08 -3.10
C SER A 277 19.02 11.75 -4.48
N ARG A 278 17.78 11.23 -4.54
CA ARG A 278 17.01 11.07 -5.78
C ARG A 278 16.48 12.39 -6.34
N ARG A 279 16.60 13.55 -5.65
CA ARG A 279 16.26 14.88 -6.24
C ARG A 279 17.05 15.21 -7.50
N ARG A 280 18.16 14.50 -7.77
CA ARG A 280 18.97 14.63 -9.00
C ARG A 280 18.60 13.63 -10.12
N GLY A 281 17.55 12.82 -9.92
CA GLY A 281 17.01 11.85 -10.90
C GLY A 281 15.49 11.98 -11.07
N LEU A 282 14.77 10.88 -11.32
CA LEU A 282 13.31 10.77 -11.51
C LEU A 282 12.41 11.23 -10.31
N TRP A 283 12.84 12.20 -9.52
CA TRP A 283 12.09 12.73 -8.38
C TRP A 283 10.70 13.25 -8.78
N GLN A 284 10.57 13.72 -10.02
CA GLN A 284 9.31 14.09 -10.65
C GLN A 284 8.27 12.95 -10.60
N LEU A 285 8.67 11.67 -10.59
CA LEU A 285 7.79 10.50 -10.48
C LEU A 285 7.86 9.80 -9.11
N ALA A 286 8.50 10.41 -8.10
CA ALA A 286 8.74 9.78 -6.81
C ALA A 286 7.47 9.55 -5.97
N THR A 287 6.36 10.21 -6.28
CA THR A 287 5.08 10.00 -5.59
C THR A 287 4.20 9.06 -6.42
N PRO A 288 3.50 8.09 -5.79
CA PRO A 288 2.60 7.16 -6.50
C PRO A 288 1.58 7.85 -7.40
N ARG A 289 1.09 9.04 -7.02
CA ARG A 289 0.20 9.87 -7.84
C ARG A 289 0.83 10.29 -9.16
N ARG A 290 2.05 10.81 -9.14
CA ARG A 290 2.75 11.26 -10.36
C ARG A 290 3.18 10.08 -11.23
N LEU A 291 3.55 8.97 -10.59
CA LEU A 291 3.82 7.72 -11.30
C LEU A 291 2.59 7.19 -12.03
N ARG A 292 1.42 7.24 -11.39
CA ARG A 292 0.14 6.87 -12.00
C ARG A 292 -0.23 7.81 -13.15
N GLU A 293 -0.10 9.12 -12.95
CA GLU A 293 -0.33 10.11 -14.01
C GLU A 293 0.55 9.84 -15.24
N PHE A 294 1.83 9.51 -15.03
CA PHE A 294 2.72 9.14 -16.12
C PHE A 294 2.28 7.85 -16.83
N ALA A 295 1.87 6.81 -16.10
CA ALA A 295 1.35 5.58 -16.69
C ALA A 295 0.06 5.81 -17.50
N GLU A 296 -0.88 6.59 -16.96
CA GLU A 296 -2.12 6.98 -17.65
C GLU A 296 -1.82 7.82 -18.90
N LEU A 297 -0.82 8.71 -18.84
CA LEU A 297 -0.39 9.48 -20.00
C LEU A 297 0.16 8.60 -21.11
N LEU A 298 0.99 7.60 -20.77
CA LEU A 298 1.47 6.64 -21.76
C LEU A 298 0.28 5.89 -22.38
N ASP A 299 -0.76 5.53 -21.61
CA ASP A 299 -1.91 4.77 -22.14
C ASP A 299 -2.69 5.62 -23.13
N HIS A 300 -2.85 6.90 -22.80
CA HIS A 300 -3.46 7.88 -23.69
C HIS A 300 -2.67 8.02 -25.00
N LEU A 301 -1.34 8.17 -24.91
CA LEU A 301 -0.47 8.27 -26.08
C LEU A 301 -0.55 7.01 -26.95
N ASP A 302 -0.62 5.84 -26.34
CA ASP A 302 -0.77 4.57 -27.07
C ASP A 302 -2.11 4.45 -27.80
N ALA A 303 -3.19 4.92 -27.17
CA ALA A 303 -4.51 4.98 -27.78
C ALA A 303 -4.55 5.96 -28.96
N VAL A 304 -3.92 7.13 -28.83
CA VAL A 304 -3.79 8.12 -29.91
C VAL A 304 -2.97 7.55 -31.07
N LEU A 305 -1.84 6.89 -30.79
CA LEU A 305 -1.02 6.24 -31.81
C LEU A 305 -1.72 5.10 -32.54
N ALA A 306 -2.75 4.49 -31.94
CA ALA A 306 -3.53 3.44 -32.58
C ALA A 306 -4.48 3.96 -33.68
N VAL A 307 -4.75 5.27 -33.70
CA VAL A 307 -5.56 5.93 -34.73
C VAL A 307 -4.62 6.51 -35.79
N ASP A 308 -4.63 5.93 -36.99
CA ASP A 308 -3.76 6.36 -38.11
C ASP A 308 -3.98 7.85 -38.45
N GLY A 309 -2.88 8.61 -38.58
CA GLY A 309 -2.87 10.00 -39.06
C GLY A 309 -2.69 11.10 -38.01
N ALA A 310 -2.53 10.77 -36.72
CA ALA A 310 -2.20 11.76 -35.70
C ALA A 310 -0.71 12.16 -35.76
N GLY A 311 -0.42 13.47 -35.85
CA GLY A 311 0.93 14.01 -35.74
C GLY A 311 1.51 13.81 -34.32
N PRO A 312 2.80 14.09 -34.10
CA PRO A 312 3.42 13.94 -32.78
C PRO A 312 2.80 14.93 -31.78
N HIS A 313 1.95 14.43 -30.89
CA HIS A 313 1.40 15.21 -29.79
C HIS A 313 2.32 15.15 -28.57
N VAL A 314 2.72 16.33 -28.07
CA VAL A 314 3.51 16.47 -26.84
C VAL A 314 2.56 16.79 -25.70
N HIS A 315 2.65 16.02 -24.62
CA HIS A 315 1.85 16.19 -23.42
C HIS A 315 2.75 16.44 -22.21
N ALA A 316 2.32 17.31 -21.31
CA ALA A 316 3.02 17.62 -20.08
C ALA A 316 2.39 16.89 -18.89
N THR A 317 3.24 16.37 -18.00
CA THR A 317 2.83 15.90 -16.67
C THR A 317 2.85 17.05 -15.66
N SER A 318 2.12 16.90 -14.56
CA SER A 318 2.16 17.83 -13.42
C SER A 318 3.54 17.99 -12.78
N ALA A 319 4.48 17.09 -13.12
CA ALA A 319 5.85 17.10 -12.65
C ALA A 319 6.82 17.83 -13.59
N GLY A 320 6.34 18.34 -14.73
CA GLY A 320 7.15 19.06 -15.72
C GLY A 320 7.84 18.17 -16.75
N LEU A 321 7.56 16.86 -16.78
CA LEU A 321 7.98 15.99 -17.88
C LEU A 321 7.10 16.22 -19.10
N LEU A 322 7.73 16.37 -20.26
CA LEU A 322 7.09 16.42 -21.57
C LEU A 322 7.29 15.07 -22.26
N VAL A 323 6.19 14.46 -22.70
CA VAL A 323 6.18 13.13 -23.32
C VAL A 323 5.45 13.22 -24.65
N SER A 324 6.07 12.72 -25.71
CA SER A 324 5.40 12.43 -26.97
C SER A 324 5.65 10.99 -27.37
N ALA A 325 4.79 10.48 -28.24
CA ALA A 325 4.93 9.15 -28.80
C ALA A 325 4.81 9.19 -30.32
N ALA A 326 5.52 8.28 -30.99
CA ALA A 326 5.50 8.09 -32.44
C ALA A 326 5.60 6.60 -32.76
N ARG A 327 5.16 6.21 -33.96
CA ARG A 327 5.44 4.88 -34.54
C ARG A 327 6.32 5.04 -35.75
N THR A 328 7.34 4.20 -35.85
CA THR A 328 8.23 4.12 -37.00
C THR A 328 8.19 2.70 -37.53
N ASP A 329 8.03 2.54 -38.84
CA ASP A 329 8.15 1.24 -39.50
C ASP A 329 9.56 1.15 -40.10
N ASP A 330 10.39 0.24 -39.59
CA ASP A 330 11.78 0.06 -40.05
C ASP A 330 11.88 -1.04 -41.14
N GLY A 331 10.76 -1.37 -41.80
CA GLY A 331 10.68 -2.36 -42.88
C GLY A 331 10.78 -3.83 -42.43
N ALA A 332 11.36 -4.10 -41.26
CA ALA A 332 11.42 -5.43 -40.62
C ALA A 332 10.55 -5.54 -39.37
N GLN A 333 10.36 -4.45 -38.62
CA GLN A 333 9.54 -4.38 -37.40
C GLN A 333 8.92 -2.99 -37.25
N ARG A 334 7.70 -2.96 -36.70
CA ARG A 334 7.09 -1.72 -36.20
C ARG A 334 7.69 -1.39 -34.84
N LEU A 335 8.24 -0.20 -34.71
CA LEU A 335 8.81 0.32 -33.48
C LEU A 335 7.89 1.40 -32.91
N ARG A 336 7.66 1.32 -31.60
CA ARG A 336 7.05 2.36 -30.80
C ARG A 336 8.15 3.20 -30.17
N HIS A 337 8.03 4.51 -30.31
CA HIS A 337 9.02 5.47 -29.85
C HIS A 337 8.37 6.45 -28.89
N TYR A 338 8.88 6.55 -27.66
CA TYR A 338 8.55 7.63 -26.74
C TYR A 338 9.70 8.61 -26.64
N THR A 339 9.40 9.90 -26.75
CA THR A 339 10.35 10.97 -26.50
C THR A 339 9.98 11.65 -25.19
N VAL A 340 10.90 11.64 -24.23
CA VAL A 340 10.73 12.26 -22.91
C VAL A 340 11.76 13.37 -22.73
N SER A 341 11.29 14.55 -22.35
CA SER A 341 12.13 15.69 -21.96
C SER A 341 11.59 16.35 -20.68
N SER A 342 12.34 17.27 -20.10
CA SER A 342 11.93 18.03 -18.92
C SER A 342 11.85 19.51 -19.26
N HIS A 343 10.78 20.17 -18.79
CA HIS A 343 10.58 21.61 -18.97
C HIS A 343 11.70 22.43 -18.32
N ASP A 344 12.23 21.96 -17.18
CA ASP A 344 13.18 22.70 -16.34
C ASP A 344 14.66 22.41 -16.65
N GLY A 345 14.96 21.73 -17.76
CA GLY A 345 16.33 21.47 -18.20
C GLY A 345 16.59 20.04 -18.69
N ARG A 346 17.88 19.68 -18.84
CA ARG A 346 18.30 18.38 -19.39
C ARG A 346 18.07 17.25 -18.40
N LEU A 347 17.53 16.13 -18.88
CA LEU A 347 17.47 14.90 -18.09
C LEU A 347 18.89 14.38 -17.83
N THR A 348 19.16 13.97 -16.58
CA THR A 348 20.43 13.33 -16.23
C THR A 348 20.47 11.91 -16.80
N GLU A 349 21.66 11.38 -17.09
CA GLU A 349 21.83 10.01 -17.60
C GLU A 349 21.11 8.98 -16.73
N ARG A 350 21.26 9.09 -15.41
CA ARG A 350 20.56 8.25 -14.44
C ARG A 350 19.03 8.37 -14.54
N ALA A 351 18.50 9.58 -14.75
CA ALA A 351 17.05 9.76 -14.93
C ALA A 351 16.55 9.12 -16.23
N MET A 352 17.35 9.15 -17.30
CA MET A 352 17.04 8.50 -18.57
C MET A 352 17.00 6.97 -18.42
N THR A 353 17.97 6.37 -17.72
CA THR A 353 17.97 4.94 -17.41
C THR A 353 16.79 4.55 -16.51
N ASP A 354 16.54 5.29 -15.43
CA ASP A 354 15.41 5.01 -14.53
C ASP A 354 14.06 5.13 -15.31
N LEU A 355 13.94 6.06 -16.27
CA LEU A 355 12.76 6.23 -17.14
C LEU A 355 12.58 5.05 -18.08
N ALA A 356 13.66 4.60 -18.70
CA ALA A 356 13.66 3.44 -19.58
C ALA A 356 13.20 2.19 -18.86
N ASP A 357 13.78 1.91 -17.69
CA ASP A 357 13.39 0.78 -16.85
C ASP A 357 11.91 0.86 -16.47
N LEU A 358 11.44 2.06 -16.08
CA LEU A 358 10.04 2.27 -15.73
C LEU A 358 9.10 2.03 -16.92
N VAL A 359 9.38 2.62 -18.09
CA VAL A 359 8.57 2.44 -19.30
C VAL A 359 8.56 0.96 -19.72
N GLY A 360 9.70 0.27 -19.62
CA GLY A 360 9.79 -1.17 -19.86
C GLY A 360 8.89 -1.98 -18.93
N ILE A 361 8.85 -1.64 -17.64
CA ILE A 361 7.93 -2.27 -16.67
C ILE A 361 6.46 -2.00 -17.04
N LEU A 362 6.12 -0.74 -17.35
CA LEU A 362 4.75 -0.29 -17.61
C LEU A 362 4.18 -0.82 -18.94
N ARG A 363 5.03 -1.16 -19.91
CA ARG A 363 4.61 -1.55 -21.26
C ARG A 363 4.80 -3.01 -21.61
N CYS A 364 5.45 -3.79 -20.75
CA CYS A 364 5.43 -5.25 -20.75
C CYS A 364 5.41 -5.90 -22.17
N ALA A 365 6.29 -5.46 -23.06
CA ALA A 365 6.41 -5.99 -24.42
C ALA A 365 7.70 -6.82 -24.62
N GLY A 366 8.11 -7.58 -23.59
CA GLY A 366 9.17 -8.58 -23.73
C GLY A 366 10.61 -8.07 -23.87
N GLY A 367 10.87 -6.76 -23.70
CA GLY A 367 12.23 -6.20 -23.76
C GLY A 367 12.40 -4.90 -22.97
N THR A 368 13.63 -4.60 -22.57
CA THR A 368 14.02 -3.28 -22.06
C THR A 368 14.08 -2.29 -23.22
N PRO A 369 13.44 -1.12 -23.15
CA PRO A 369 13.53 -0.11 -24.20
C PRO A 369 14.99 0.23 -24.48
N VAL A 370 15.32 0.37 -25.77
CA VAL A 370 16.62 0.92 -26.17
C VAL A 370 16.57 2.41 -25.90
N VAL A 371 17.54 2.88 -25.11
CA VAL A 371 17.67 4.30 -24.73
C VAL A 371 18.62 4.99 -25.68
N ILE A 372 18.14 6.01 -26.36
CA ILE A 372 18.97 6.92 -27.14
C ILE A 372 18.91 8.29 -26.48
N ALA A 373 20.00 8.68 -25.83
CA ALA A 373 20.15 10.01 -25.26
C ALA A 373 20.52 11.00 -26.37
N SER A 374 19.75 12.07 -26.52
CA SER A 374 20.12 13.18 -27.38
C SER A 374 21.05 14.16 -26.65
N ALA A 375 21.96 14.78 -27.40
CA ALA A 375 22.84 15.86 -26.91
C ALA A 375 22.04 17.06 -26.35
N THR A 376 20.76 17.19 -26.69
CA THR A 376 19.85 18.23 -26.17
C THR A 376 19.27 17.91 -24.79
N GLY A 377 19.56 16.74 -24.21
CA GLY A 377 19.00 16.29 -22.93
C GLY A 377 17.60 15.66 -23.04
N THR A 378 17.24 15.24 -24.25
CA THR A 378 16.01 14.49 -24.55
C THR A 378 16.31 12.99 -24.52
N CYS A 379 15.40 12.22 -23.93
CA CYS A 379 15.48 10.77 -23.85
C CYS A 379 14.54 10.14 -24.89
N HIS A 380 15.10 9.36 -25.81
CA HIS A 380 14.33 8.58 -26.77
C HIS A 380 14.30 7.12 -26.34
N LEU A 381 13.10 6.58 -26.15
CA LEU A 381 12.86 5.21 -25.70
C LEU A 381 12.20 4.43 -26.84
N LEU A 382 12.94 3.49 -27.41
CA LEU A 382 12.50 2.66 -28.54
C LEU A 382 12.12 1.27 -28.04
N MET A 383 10.94 0.79 -28.43
CA MET A 383 10.45 -0.55 -28.13
C MET A 383 9.83 -1.19 -29.37
N ALA A 384 9.91 -2.50 -29.48
CA ALA A 384 9.12 -3.23 -30.46
C ALA A 384 7.63 -3.02 -30.17
N ASP A 385 6.86 -2.73 -31.20
CA ASP A 385 5.40 -2.69 -31.10
C ASP A 385 4.93 -4.15 -30.90
N PRO A 386 4.14 -4.47 -29.87
CA PRO A 386 3.62 -5.82 -29.71
C PRO A 386 2.87 -6.24 -30.99
N VAL A 387 3.34 -7.31 -31.63
CA VAL A 387 2.74 -7.86 -32.83
C VAL A 387 1.38 -8.45 -32.47
N GLY A 388 0.30 -7.71 -32.76
CA GLY A 388 -1.07 -8.09 -32.48
C GLY A 388 -1.75 -7.12 -31.52
N GLY A 389 -2.72 -6.38 -32.02
CA GLY A 389 -3.47 -5.39 -31.26
C GLY A 389 -4.08 -5.99 -30.00
N LEU A 390 -3.69 -5.45 -28.84
CA LEU A 390 -4.53 -5.47 -27.66
C LEU A 390 -5.72 -4.54 -27.94
N THR A 391 -6.71 -5.05 -28.68
CA THR A 391 -8.03 -4.43 -28.74
C THR A 391 -8.70 -4.60 -27.37
N ALA A 392 -8.97 -3.46 -26.75
CA ALA A 392 -9.87 -3.15 -25.62
C ALA A 392 -10.43 -4.29 -24.76
#